data_AF-A0A815P3N3-F1
#
_entry.id   AF-A0A815P3N3-F1
#
_cell.length_a   1.000
_cell.length_b   1.000
_cell.length_c   1.000
_cell.angle_alpha   90.00
_cell.angle_beta   90.00
_cell.angle_gamma   90.00
#
_symmetry.space_group_name_H-M   'P 1'
#
loop_
_entity.id
_entity.type
_entity.pdbx_description
1 polymer ?
#
loop_
_entity_poly.entity_id
_entity_poly.type
_entity_poly.pdbx_seq_one_letter_code
_entity_poly.pdbx_strand_id
1 'polypeptide(L)' 'MNSLVKVFDNVSDCVGYLIMNEDGSIEHNHGDLQNNENAANLIYKMIFFSNDHYVDCISCANHRIYVAKRRKESSTIA' A
#
# COMPACT_ATOMS: atom_id res chain seq x y z
N MET A 1 -5.71 -19.66 4.39
CA MET A 1 -4.82 -18.65 3.78
C MET A 1 -5.63 -17.39 3.52
N ASN A 2 -5.15 -16.23 3.96
CA ASN A 2 -5.90 -14.98 4.10
C ASN A 2 -6.46 -14.50 2.73
N SER A 3 -7.74 -14.14 2.65
CA SER A 3 -8.40 -13.82 1.37
C SER A 3 -7.80 -12.59 0.67
N LEU A 4 -7.23 -11.66 1.44
CA LEU A 4 -6.62 -10.43 0.93
C LEU A 4 -5.32 -10.70 0.16
N VAL A 5 -4.53 -11.68 0.62
CA VAL A 5 -3.26 -12.03 -0.03
C VAL A 5 -3.48 -12.60 -1.43
N LYS A 6 -4.54 -13.39 -1.62
CA LYS A 6 -4.89 -13.99 -2.92
C LYS A 6 -5.21 -12.96 -4.00
N VAL A 7 -5.52 -11.71 -3.63
CA VAL A 7 -5.77 -10.66 -4.62
C VAL A 7 -4.50 -10.39 -5.43
N PHE A 8 -3.33 -10.45 -4.81
CA PHE A 8 -2.04 -10.20 -5.48
C PHE A 8 -1.67 -11.27 -6.50
N ASP A 9 -2.08 -12.53 -6.27
CA ASP A 9 -1.88 -13.63 -7.24
C ASP A 9 -2.60 -13.36 -8.58
N ASN A 10 -3.63 -12.51 -8.58
CA ASN A 10 -4.40 -12.16 -9.78
C ASN A 10 -3.90 -10.88 -10.46
N VAL A 11 -2.89 -10.21 -9.92
CA VAL A 11 -2.29 -9.01 -10.51
C VAL A 11 -1.19 -9.44 -11.47
N SER A 12 -1.39 -9.21 -12.78
CA SER A 12 -0.37 -9.51 -13.80
C SER A 12 0.94 -8.82 -13.48
N ASP A 13 2.05 -9.55 -13.65
CA ASP A 13 3.42 -9.07 -13.43
C ASP A 13 3.68 -8.54 -12.00
N CYS A 14 2.87 -8.97 -11.03
CA CYS A 14 3.13 -8.67 -9.61
C CYS A 14 4.36 -9.46 -9.13
N VAL A 15 5.47 -8.74 -8.91
CA VAL A 15 6.74 -9.30 -8.43
C VAL A 15 6.91 -9.19 -6.91
N GLY A 16 5.95 -8.61 -6.20
CA GLY A 16 5.95 -8.47 -4.75
C GLY A 16 4.80 -7.61 -4.22
N TYR A 17 4.44 -7.81 -2.96
CA TYR A 17 3.42 -7.02 -2.28
C TYR A 17 3.79 -6.74 -0.83
N LEU A 18 3.16 -5.72 -0.25
CA LEU A 18 3.33 -5.31 1.13
C LEU A 18 1.96 -4.90 1.71
N ILE A 19 1.59 -5.49 2.84
CA ILE A 19 0.41 -5.17 3.65
C ILE A 19 0.91 -4.71 5.01
N MET A 20 0.52 -3.51 5.42
CA MET A 20 0.91 -2.91 6.69
C MET A 20 -0.32 -2.44 7.45
N ASN A 21 -0.20 -2.44 8.78
CA ASN A 21 -1.15 -1.80 9.67
C ASN A 21 -0.96 -0.27 9.67
N GLU A 22 -1.95 0.46 10.19
CA GLU A 22 -1.90 1.93 10.27
C GLU A 22 -0.76 2.45 11.17
N ASP A 23 -0.23 1.61 12.07
CA ASP A 23 0.94 1.91 12.91
C ASP A 23 2.29 1.66 12.20
N GLY A 24 2.26 1.21 10.94
CA GLY A 24 3.44 0.94 10.12
C GLY A 24 4.05 -0.44 10.32
N SER A 25 3.47 -1.30 11.17
CA SER A 25 3.88 -2.70 11.30
C SER A 25 3.50 -3.50 10.05
N ILE A 26 4.39 -4.39 9.61
CA ILE A 26 4.17 -5.25 8.44
C ILE A 26 3.31 -6.46 8.85
N GLU A 27 2.14 -6.61 8.23
CA GLU A 27 1.28 -7.78 8.43
C GLU A 27 1.67 -8.91 7.47
N HIS A 28 1.83 -8.60 6.19
CA HIS A 28 2.22 -9.56 5.16
C HIS A 28 3.12 -8.91 4.10
N ASN A 29 4.14 -9.63 3.62
CA ASN A 29 4.96 -9.22 2.48
C ASN A 29 5.40 -10.42 1.64
N HIS A 30 5.77 -10.18 0.38
CA HIS A 30 6.27 -11.20 -0.52
C HIS A 30 7.10 -10.61 -1.67
N GLY A 31 7.86 -11.48 -2.35
CA GLY A 31 8.65 -11.14 -3.53
C GLY A 31 9.69 -10.06 -3.24
N ASP A 32 9.81 -9.08 -4.12
CA ASP A 32 10.81 -8.00 -4.02
C ASP A 32 10.66 -7.10 -2.77
N LEU A 33 9.50 -7.16 -2.10
CA LEU A 33 9.21 -6.42 -0.87
C LEU A 33 9.41 -7.27 0.40
N GLN A 34 9.74 -8.56 0.26
CA GLN A 34 10.00 -9.44 1.39
C GLN A 34 11.30 -9.05 2.10
N ASN A 35 11.26 -8.95 3.44
CA ASN A 35 12.39 -8.56 4.30
C ASN A 35 13.00 -7.17 3.97
N ASN A 36 12.31 -6.35 3.18
CA ASN A 36 12.77 -5.02 2.81
C ASN A 36 12.13 -3.94 3.71
N GLU A 37 12.50 -3.95 4.99
CA GLU A 37 11.97 -3.02 6.00
C GLU A 37 12.24 -1.55 5.66
N ASN A 38 13.36 -1.27 4.97
CA ASN A 38 13.69 0.07 4.51
C ASN A 38 12.64 0.59 3.51
N ALA A 39 12.24 -0.24 2.53
CA ALA A 39 11.19 0.11 1.59
C ALA A 39 9.84 0.28 2.30
N ALA A 40 9.50 -0.62 3.22
CA ALA A 40 8.26 -0.53 4.01
C ALA A 40 8.19 0.78 4.82
N ASN A 41 9.26 1.13 5.53
CA ASN A 41 9.35 2.37 6.30
C ASN A 41 9.25 3.62 5.41
N LEU A 42 9.88 3.60 4.23
CA LEU A 42 9.77 4.70 3.27
C LEU A 42 8.33 4.88 2.79
N ILE A 43 7.68 3.79 2.37
CA ILE A 43 6.27 3.80 1.92
C ILE A 43 5.36 4.29 3.05
N TYR A 44 5.56 3.78 4.28
CA TYR A 44 4.80 4.23 5.44
C TYR A 44 4.93 5.73 5.67
N LYS A 45 6.16 6.26 5.66
CA LYS A 45 6.39 7.71 5.79
C LYS A 45 5.72 8.51 4.70
N MET A 46 5.76 8.05 3.44
CA MET A 46 5.11 8.74 2.32
C MET A 46 3.59 8.88 2.55
N ILE A 47 2.95 7.87 3.12
CA ILE A 47 1.50 7.86 3.38
C ILE A 47 1.16 8.58 4.69
N PHE A 48 1.91 8.34 5.77
CA PHE A 48 1.57 8.84 7.11
C PHE A 48 1.72 10.36 7.26
N PHE A 49 2.65 10.98 6.52
CA PHE A 49 2.77 12.45 6.53
C PHE A 49 1.64 13.15 5.76
N SER A 50 0.82 12.41 5.02
CA SER A 50 -0.45 12.90 4.49
C SER A 50 -1.47 12.93 5.64
N ASN A 51 -1.49 14.05 6.36
CA ASN A 51 -2.12 14.24 7.67
C ASN A 51 -3.66 14.30 7.68
N ASP A 52 -4.33 13.49 6.87
CA ASP A 52 -5.77 13.42 6.83
C ASP A 52 -6.21 12.08 6.27
N HIS A 53 -7.40 11.64 6.66
CA HIS A 53 -8.11 10.45 6.19
C HIS A 53 -8.19 10.36 4.66
N TYR A 54 -7.11 9.99 4.00
CA TYR A 54 -7.01 9.87 2.56
C TYR A 54 -6.35 8.54 2.19
N VAL A 55 -6.73 8.01 1.04
CA VAL A 55 -6.11 6.88 0.38
C VAL A 55 -5.26 7.44 -0.76
N ASP A 56 -3.97 7.14 -0.74
CA ASP A 56 -3.04 7.50 -1.80
C ASP A 56 -2.80 6.31 -2.72
N CYS A 57 -3.00 6.51 -4.03
CA CYS A 57 -2.62 5.57 -5.08
C CYS A 57 -1.42 6.14 -5.83
N ILE A 58 -0.30 5.41 -5.83
CA ILE A 58 0.92 5.79 -6.53
C ILE A 58 1.17 4.76 -7.63
N SER A 59 1.33 5.23 -8.87
CA SER A 59 1.65 4.39 -10.02
C SER A 59 2.72 5.04 -10.88
N CYS A 60 3.57 4.24 -11.51
CA CYS A 60 4.57 4.69 -12.47
C CYS A 60 4.27 4.08 -13.83
N ALA A 61 4.07 4.92 -14.84
CA ALA A 61 3.84 4.48 -16.22
C ALA A 61 4.32 5.56 -17.19
N ASN A 62 4.71 5.17 -18.42
CA ASN A 62 5.08 6.11 -19.49
C ASN A 62 6.08 7.21 -19.05
N HIS A 63 7.10 6.84 -18.27
CA HIS A 63 8.10 7.74 -17.68
C HIS A 63 7.54 8.85 -16.78
N ARG A 64 6.36 8.63 -16.19
CA ARG A 64 5.70 9.57 -15.27
C ARG A 64 5.25 8.87 -14.00
N ILE A 65 5.25 9.61 -12.90
CA ILE A 65 4.70 9.19 -11.61
C ILE A 65 3.31 9.84 -11.48
N TYR A 66 2.31 9.01 -11.25
CA TYR A 66 0.92 9.40 -11.01
C TYR A 66 0.64 9.24 -9.52
N VAL A 67 0.11 10.29 -8.90
CA VAL A 67 -0.30 10.27 -7.49
C VAL A 67 -1.75 10.73 -7.43
N ALA A 68 -2.63 9.87 -6.93
CA ALA A 68 -4.04 10.19 -6.70
C ALA A 68 -4.36 10.09 -5.21
N LYS A 69 -4.79 11.21 -4.62
CA LYS A 69 -5.21 11.30 -3.22
C LYS A 69 -6.73 11.36 -3.15
N ARG A 70 -7.37 10.35 -2.53
CA ARG A 70 -8.84 10.24 -2.40
C ARG A 70 -9.24 10.30 -0.94
N ARG A 71 -10.32 11.01 -0.58
CA ARG A 71 -10.81 11.01 0.81
C ARG A 71 -11.20 9.58 1.21
N LYS A 72 -10.70 9.09 2.35
CA LYS A 72 -11.17 7.86 3.00
C LYS A 72 -12.64 8.11 3.34
N GLU A 73 -13.50 7.18 2.95
CA GLU A 73 -14.91 7.26 3.31
C GLU A 73 -15.00 7.28 4.84
N SER A 74 -15.57 8.35 5.39
CA SER A 74 -15.97 8.35 6.80
C SER A 74 -16.98 7.22 6.93
N SER A 75 -16.63 6.16 7.65
CA SER A 75 -17.59 5.14 8.05
C SER A 75 -18.61 5.83 8.96
N THR A 76 -19.66 6.40 8.38
CA THR A 76 -20.85 6.84 9.12
C THR A 76 -21.51 5.56 9.59
N ILE A 77 -21.26 5.20 10.86
CA ILE A 77 -22.02 4.15 11.53
C ILE A 77 -23.46 4.65 11.60
N ALA A 78 -24.35 4.01 10.83
CA ALA A 78 -25.80 4.16 10.98
C ALA A 78 -26.30 3.28 12.12
#